data_AF-A0A1H9DEP0-F1
#
_entry.id   AF-A0A1H9DEP0-F1
#
_cell.length_a   1.000
_cell.length_b   1.000
_cell.length_c   1.000
_cell.angle_alpha   90.00
_cell.angle_beta   90.00
_cell.angle_gamma   90.00
#
_symmetry.space_group_name_H-M   'P 1'
#
loop_
_entity.id
_entity.type
_entity.pdbx_description
1 polymer ?
#
loop_
_entity_poly.entity_id
_entity_poly.type
_entity_poly.pdbx_seq_one_letter_code
_entity_poly.pdbx_strand_id
1 'polypeptide(L)'
;MISNGGKMRNVLILLILAGIGIAGYLYLNPAQLAQTPPPEVRQDELSKMAVQRETEKAQRHIDNLTAAPEQAIEIGTANNFVTQDQLLKLPTDLATAIAATEAVKEGDAKTYGINLEQIGNSLHPQHKAVPTSQLPLADQVRLKELLNNPDNPAGTLFYIHGVSDADKQGLWGIIQSGLIDTFAKGIQLKAQLISADIPQEADERLPNSTSSFLGSILDQKVKDTYVYNYHKGILGQNPNLITPGQELIVVTFSQDELIDIYNHFAQQ
;
A
#
# COMPACT_ATOMS: atom_id res chain seq x y z
N MET A 1 -44.29 -43.66 77.42
CA MET A 1 -43.43 -42.94 78.38
C MET A 1 -42.14 -43.74 78.46
N ILE A 2 -40.95 -43.29 78.04
CA ILE A 2 -40.29 -41.98 78.05
C ILE A 2 -39.25 -41.90 76.89
N SER A 3 -39.19 -40.70 76.28
CA SER A 3 -38.07 -39.96 75.68
C SER A 3 -36.77 -40.67 75.27
N ASN A 4 -36.34 -40.48 74.01
CA ASN A 4 -34.93 -40.52 73.61
C ASN A 4 -34.58 -39.46 72.55
N GLY A 5 -35.18 -38.26 72.66
CA GLY A 5 -34.99 -37.10 71.78
C GLY A 5 -33.74 -36.25 72.06
N GLY A 6 -32.67 -36.85 72.61
CA GLY A 6 -31.46 -36.14 73.06
C GLY A 6 -30.21 -36.30 72.19
N LYS A 7 -30.13 -37.33 71.33
CA LYS A 7 -28.86 -37.69 70.65
C LYS A 7 -28.71 -37.16 69.22
N MET A 8 -29.79 -36.76 68.54
CA MET A 8 -29.75 -36.27 67.14
C MET A 8 -29.55 -34.74 67.02
N ARG A 9 -29.70 -33.96 68.11
CA ARG A 9 -29.51 -32.50 68.07
C ARG A 9 -28.06 -32.07 68.28
N ASN A 10 -27.28 -32.84 69.05
CA ASN A 10 -25.87 -32.50 69.34
C ASN A 10 -24.91 -32.86 68.20
N VAL A 11 -25.27 -33.83 67.34
CA VAL A 11 -24.47 -34.19 66.15
C VAL A 11 -24.59 -33.12 65.06
N LEU A 12 -25.77 -32.51 64.90
CA LEU A 12 -25.99 -31.46 63.92
C LEU A 12 -25.24 -30.16 64.26
N ILE A 13 -25.14 -29.83 65.56
CA ILE A 13 -24.43 -28.63 66.04
C ILE A 13 -22.91 -28.77 65.89
N LEU A 14 -22.35 -29.97 66.10
CA LEU A 14 -20.92 -30.23 65.92
C LEU A 14 -20.48 -30.15 64.46
N LEU A 15 -21.33 -30.54 63.50
CA LEU A 15 -21.02 -30.44 62.07
C LEU A 15 -21.03 -28.99 61.55
N ILE A 16 -21.90 -28.14 62.09
CA ILE A 16 -21.96 -26.71 61.71
C ILE A 16 -20.76 -25.94 62.29
N LEU A 17 -20.30 -26.27 63.50
CA LEU A 17 -19.10 -25.67 64.09
C LEU A 17 -17.79 -26.08 63.38
N ALA A 18 -17.71 -27.29 62.82
CA ALA A 18 -16.54 -27.73 62.05
C ALA A 18 -16.41 -27.00 60.69
N GLY A 19 -17.52 -26.64 60.04
CA GLY A 19 -17.52 -25.91 58.77
C GLY A 19 -17.08 -24.44 58.90
N ILE A 20 -17.45 -23.78 60.00
CA ILE A 20 -17.10 -22.36 60.25
C ILE A 20 -15.61 -22.21 60.62
N GLY A 21 -15.01 -23.19 61.28
CA GLY A 21 -13.58 -23.19 61.60
C GLY A 21 -12.68 -23.28 60.36
N ILE A 22 -13.08 -24.04 59.34
CA ILE A 22 -12.31 -24.20 58.10
C ILE A 22 -12.39 -22.94 57.24
N ALA A 23 -13.55 -22.27 57.20
CA ALA A 23 -13.72 -21.00 56.48
C ALA A 23 -12.95 -19.84 57.13
N GLY A 24 -12.90 -19.78 58.47
CA GLY A 24 -12.12 -18.77 59.19
C GLY A 24 -10.60 -18.94 59.03
N TYR A 25 -10.12 -20.18 58.98
CA TYR A 25 -8.69 -20.48 58.80
C TYR A 25 -8.17 -20.13 57.40
N LEU A 26 -8.97 -20.33 56.35
CA LEU A 26 -8.60 -19.96 54.97
C LEU A 26 -8.66 -18.44 54.71
N TYR A 27 -9.42 -17.68 55.50
CA TYR A 27 -9.51 -16.22 55.35
C TYR A 27 -8.38 -15.47 56.06
N LEU A 28 -7.79 -16.03 57.14
CA LEU A 28 -6.76 -15.34 57.92
C LEU A 28 -5.31 -15.59 57.46
N ASN A 29 -5.04 -16.55 56.58
CA ASN A 29 -3.65 -16.92 56.22
C ASN A 29 -3.40 -17.12 54.71
N PRO A 30 -3.54 -16.09 53.86
CA PRO A 30 -3.10 -16.17 52.46
C PRO A 30 -1.60 -15.86 52.37
N ALA A 31 -0.73 -16.79 52.81
CA ALA A 31 0.69 -16.67 52.55
C ALA A 31 1.37 -18.02 52.27
N GLN A 32 1.72 -18.17 50.98
CA GLN A 32 2.87 -18.86 50.41
C GLN A 32 2.94 -20.39 50.54
N LEU A 33 2.60 -21.07 49.44
CA LEU A 33 3.41 -22.19 48.94
C LEU A 33 3.49 -22.16 47.40
N ALA A 34 4.74 -22.13 46.94
CA ALA A 34 5.27 -22.44 45.61
C ALA A 34 5.01 -21.44 44.45
N GLN A 35 6.00 -20.56 44.26
CA GLN A 35 6.27 -19.85 43.02
C GLN A 35 6.54 -20.85 41.89
N THR A 36 5.68 -20.85 40.88
CA THR A 36 6.04 -21.31 39.54
C THR A 36 6.44 -20.05 38.76
N PRO A 37 7.59 -19.99 38.08
CA PRO A 37 7.96 -18.81 37.31
C PRO A 37 6.86 -18.50 36.29
N PRO A 38 6.60 -17.21 36.00
CA PRO A 38 5.50 -16.82 35.11
C PRO A 38 5.70 -17.48 33.74
N PRO A 39 4.64 -17.94 33.05
CA PRO A 39 4.70 -18.11 31.61
C PRO A 39 4.73 -16.70 30.99
N GLU A 40 5.89 -16.06 31.08
CA GLU A 40 6.30 -15.05 30.11
C GLU A 40 6.37 -15.77 28.75
N VAL A 41 5.99 -15.10 27.66
CA VAL A 41 5.95 -15.64 26.28
C VAL A 41 4.68 -16.43 25.87
N ARG A 42 3.48 -15.86 26.08
CA ARG A 42 2.29 -16.26 25.26
C ARG A 42 1.53 -15.10 24.65
N GLN A 43 1.47 -13.97 25.35
CA GLN A 43 0.82 -12.75 24.85
C GLN A 43 1.66 -12.06 23.78
N ASP A 44 2.99 -12.15 23.89
CA ASP A 44 3.92 -11.61 22.90
C ASP A 44 3.91 -12.45 21.59
N GLU A 45 3.71 -13.76 21.67
CA GLU A 45 3.56 -14.62 20.49
C GLU A 45 2.18 -14.51 19.83
N LEU A 46 1.09 -14.38 20.61
CA LEU A 46 -0.22 -14.09 20.03
C LEU A 46 -0.26 -12.71 19.39
N SER A 47 0.41 -11.72 19.98
CA SER A 47 0.50 -10.36 19.42
C SER A 47 1.40 -10.34 18.19
N LYS A 48 2.53 -11.06 18.21
CA LYS A 48 3.38 -11.25 17.02
C LYS A 48 2.63 -12.01 15.92
N MET A 49 1.89 -13.08 16.23
CA MET A 49 1.08 -13.80 15.25
C MET A 49 -0.11 -12.98 14.75
N ALA A 50 -0.71 -12.11 15.57
CA ALA A 50 -1.77 -11.19 15.15
C ALA A 50 -1.23 -10.09 14.23
N VAL A 51 -0.12 -9.46 14.63
CA VAL A 51 0.61 -8.48 13.81
C VAL A 51 1.10 -9.11 12.51
N GLN A 52 1.60 -10.35 12.56
CA GLN A 52 2.07 -11.11 11.41
C GLN A 52 0.93 -11.54 10.49
N ARG A 53 -0.25 -11.92 11.03
CA ARG A 53 -1.46 -12.12 10.22
C ARG A 53 -1.99 -10.83 9.62
N GLU A 54 -1.87 -9.69 10.31
CA GLU A 54 -2.19 -8.39 9.76
C GLU A 54 -1.20 -8.00 8.65
N THR A 55 0.09 -8.28 8.80
CA THR A 55 1.10 -8.04 7.74
C THR A 55 0.91 -8.98 6.57
N GLU A 56 0.62 -10.27 6.78
CA GLU A 56 0.32 -11.22 5.71
C GLU A 56 -1.00 -10.91 4.99
N LYS A 57 -1.99 -10.37 5.71
CA LYS A 57 -3.23 -9.88 5.11
C LYS A 57 -3.00 -8.60 4.34
N ALA A 58 -2.15 -7.69 4.84
CA ALA A 58 -1.73 -6.48 4.14
C ALA A 58 -0.84 -6.79 2.92
N GLN A 59 -0.08 -7.89 2.93
CA GLN A 59 0.71 -8.33 1.78
C GLN A 59 -0.19 -8.91 0.68
N ARG A 60 -1.07 -9.87 1.05
CA ARG A 60 -2.10 -10.41 0.15
C ARG A 60 -3.08 -9.35 -0.37
N HIS A 61 -3.12 -8.19 0.28
CA HIS A 61 -4.00 -7.10 -0.07
C HIS A 61 -3.63 -6.44 -1.41
N ILE A 62 -2.34 -6.45 -1.77
CA ILE A 62 -1.77 -5.72 -2.90
C ILE A 62 -1.58 -6.64 -4.12
N ASP A 63 -1.27 -7.91 -3.88
CA ASP A 63 -0.84 -8.88 -4.90
C ASP A 63 -1.85 -9.17 -6.02
N ASN A 64 -3.14 -8.81 -5.85
CA ASN A 64 -4.17 -9.24 -6.81
C ASN A 64 -4.32 -8.32 -8.03
N LEU A 65 -3.67 -7.15 -8.04
CA LEU A 65 -3.84 -6.13 -9.10
C LEU A 65 -2.60 -5.30 -9.41
N THR A 66 -1.67 -5.25 -8.49
CA THR A 66 -0.32 -4.83 -8.81
C THR A 66 0.43 -6.08 -9.25
N ALA A 67 1.24 -6.01 -10.32
CA ALA A 67 2.21 -7.07 -10.54
C ALA A 67 2.98 -7.28 -9.22
N ALA A 68 3.26 -8.54 -8.85
CA ALA A 68 4.06 -8.81 -7.66
C ALA A 68 5.32 -7.91 -7.75
N PRO A 69 5.76 -7.26 -6.67
CA PRO A 69 6.88 -6.30 -6.73
C PRO A 69 8.15 -6.88 -7.36
N GLU A 70 8.26 -8.21 -7.41
CA GLU A 70 9.33 -9.00 -8.01
C GLU A 70 9.21 -9.17 -9.54
N GLN A 71 8.01 -9.06 -10.12
CA GLN A 71 7.80 -9.12 -11.57
C GLN A 71 7.96 -7.73 -12.19
N ALA A 72 9.02 -7.56 -12.97
CA ALA A 72 9.28 -6.30 -13.66
C ALA A 72 8.24 -6.01 -14.75
N ILE A 73 7.75 -4.77 -14.79
CA ILE A 73 6.84 -4.27 -15.83
C ILE A 73 7.65 -3.48 -16.86
N GLU A 74 7.49 -3.78 -18.15
CA GLU A 74 8.07 -3.00 -19.24
C GLU A 74 7.49 -1.58 -19.24
N ILE A 75 8.35 -0.57 -19.11
CA ILE A 75 7.93 0.82 -18.91
C ILE A 75 7.12 1.38 -20.09
N GLY A 76 7.45 0.98 -21.32
CA GLY A 76 6.79 1.47 -22.53
C GLY A 76 5.38 0.90 -22.77
N THR A 77 5.01 -0.17 -22.07
CA THR A 77 3.70 -0.82 -22.20
C THR A 77 2.95 -0.91 -20.87
N ALA A 78 3.41 -0.18 -19.86
CA ALA A 78 2.75 -0.14 -18.56
C ALA A 78 1.33 0.43 -18.72
N ASN A 79 0.34 -0.18 -18.05
CA ASN A 79 -1.03 0.31 -17.94
C ASN A 79 -1.70 -0.40 -16.75
N ASN A 80 -1.22 -0.12 -15.54
CA ASN A 80 -1.68 -0.81 -14.33
C ASN A 80 -1.53 0.09 -13.09
N PHE A 81 -2.29 -0.23 -12.04
CA PHE A 81 -2.02 0.26 -10.69
C PHE A 81 -0.91 -0.57 -10.04
N VAL A 82 0.02 0.09 -9.37
CA VAL A 82 1.19 -0.51 -8.73
C VAL A 82 1.51 0.15 -7.40
N THR A 83 2.40 -0.45 -6.63
CA THR A 83 2.98 0.18 -5.42
C THR A 83 4.33 0.81 -5.74
N GLN A 84 4.84 1.63 -4.82
CA GLN A 84 6.15 2.28 -4.95
C GLN A 84 7.33 1.31 -5.11
N ASP A 85 7.19 0.06 -4.66
CA ASP A 85 8.24 -0.94 -4.72
C ASP A 85 8.28 -1.72 -6.05
N GLN A 86 7.34 -1.44 -6.95
CA GLN A 86 7.25 -2.05 -8.27
C GLN A 86 8.55 -1.89 -9.06
N LEU A 87 9.07 -3.01 -9.56
CA LEU A 87 10.18 -3.03 -10.50
C LEU A 87 9.69 -2.67 -11.90
N LEU A 88 10.40 -1.75 -12.54
CA LEU A 88 10.17 -1.30 -13.91
C LEU A 88 11.38 -1.67 -14.75
N LYS A 89 11.12 -2.21 -15.93
CA LYS A 89 12.15 -2.52 -16.92
C LYS A 89 12.21 -1.43 -17.98
N LEU A 90 13.41 -0.89 -18.17
CA LEU A 90 13.74 0.12 -19.16
C LEU A 90 14.05 -0.54 -20.50
N PRO A 91 13.80 0.14 -21.63
CA PRO A 91 14.21 -0.35 -22.93
C PRO A 91 15.74 -0.52 -22.99
N THR A 92 16.19 -1.68 -23.46
CA THR A 92 17.61 -2.09 -23.48
C THR A 92 18.52 -1.10 -24.22
N ASP A 93 17.98 -0.34 -25.18
CA ASP A 93 18.73 0.66 -25.96
C ASP A 93 19.03 1.96 -25.19
N LEU A 94 18.43 2.15 -24.01
CA LEU A 94 18.48 3.40 -23.23
C LEU A 94 19.26 3.31 -21.91
N ALA A 95 19.57 2.08 -21.47
CA ALA A 95 20.42 1.85 -20.30
C ALA A 95 21.85 2.42 -20.44
N THR A 96 22.21 2.95 -21.62
CA THR A 96 23.54 3.48 -21.95
C THR A 96 23.59 5.01 -22.21
N ALA A 97 22.45 5.73 -22.20
CA ALA A 97 22.36 7.13 -22.68
C ALA A 97 22.17 8.21 -21.58
N ILE A 98 22.51 7.90 -20.34
CA ILE A 98 22.06 8.63 -19.13
C ILE A 98 23.05 9.75 -18.74
N ALA A 99 23.39 10.65 -19.66
CA ALA A 99 24.29 11.76 -19.35
C ALA A 99 24.07 12.99 -20.27
N ALA A 100 22.94 13.67 -20.13
CA ALA A 100 22.84 15.07 -20.55
C ALA A 100 21.72 15.79 -19.78
N THR A 101 22.07 16.39 -18.64
CA THR A 101 21.20 17.34 -17.94
C THR A 101 21.13 18.66 -18.73
N GLU A 102 20.06 18.84 -19.49
CA GLU A 102 19.61 20.17 -19.92
C GLU A 102 18.28 20.49 -19.23
N ALA A 103 18.34 21.40 -18.25
CA ALA A 103 17.15 21.97 -17.64
C ALA A 103 16.56 23.01 -18.60
N VAL A 104 15.54 22.63 -19.37
CA VAL A 104 14.74 23.59 -20.14
C VAL A 104 13.56 24.01 -19.26
N LYS A 105 13.50 25.29 -18.90
CA LYS A 105 12.32 25.91 -18.28
C LYS A 105 11.33 26.27 -19.39
N GLU A 106 10.20 25.57 -19.45
CA GLU A 106 9.06 25.95 -20.28
C GLU A 106 7.77 25.89 -19.42
N GLY A 107 7.29 27.06 -18.98
CA GLY A 107 6.07 27.19 -18.16
C GLY A 107 6.18 26.77 -16.69
N ASP A 108 5.04 26.39 -16.08
CA ASP A 108 4.92 25.94 -14.68
C ASP A 108 5.46 24.53 -14.40
N ALA A 109 6.00 23.85 -15.43
CA ALA A 109 6.53 22.49 -15.32
C ALA A 109 7.88 22.47 -14.55
N LYS A 110 7.97 21.62 -13.53
CA LYS A 110 9.21 21.38 -12.76
C LYS A 110 9.90 20.13 -13.29
N THR A 111 11.20 20.21 -13.51
CA THR A 111 11.99 19.15 -14.15
C THR A 111 13.22 18.78 -13.32
N TYR A 112 13.46 17.49 -13.14
CA TYR A 112 14.55 16.90 -12.36
C TYR A 112 15.30 15.87 -13.21
N GLY A 113 16.64 15.91 -13.23
CA GLY A 113 17.44 14.85 -13.86
C GLY A 113 17.57 13.64 -12.94
N ILE A 114 17.37 12.43 -13.47
CA ILE A 114 17.62 11.17 -12.77
C ILE A 114 18.93 10.58 -13.26
N ASN A 115 19.91 10.41 -12.37
CA ASN A 115 21.14 9.69 -12.66
C ASN A 115 20.99 8.23 -12.23
N LEU A 116 20.80 7.32 -13.20
CA LEU A 116 20.59 5.90 -12.92
C LEU A 116 21.90 5.16 -12.60
N GLU A 117 23.07 5.68 -12.98
CA GLU A 117 24.38 5.05 -12.70
C GLU A 117 24.71 5.03 -11.19
N GLN A 118 24.14 5.94 -10.41
CA GLN A 118 24.33 6.01 -8.95
C GLN A 118 23.33 5.17 -8.15
N ILE A 119 22.23 4.72 -8.75
CA ILE A 119 21.16 3.99 -8.04
C ILE A 119 21.63 2.57 -7.63
N GLY A 120 22.67 2.04 -8.28
CA GLY A 120 23.33 0.77 -7.90
C GLY A 120 24.52 0.90 -6.93
N ASN A 121 25.00 2.12 -6.63
CA ASN A 121 26.24 2.34 -5.90
C ASN A 121 26.09 3.42 -4.82
N SER A 122 25.49 3.08 -3.68
CA SER A 122 25.68 3.87 -2.47
C SER A 122 25.99 2.97 -1.26
N LEU A 123 27.27 2.95 -0.89
CA LEU A 123 27.79 3.32 0.45
C LEU A 123 29.28 2.94 0.55
N HIS A 124 30.17 3.92 0.35
CA HIS A 124 31.63 3.89 0.55
C HIS A 124 32.47 2.93 -0.35
N PRO A 125 33.68 3.34 -0.78
CA PRO A 125 34.58 2.50 -1.56
C PRO A 125 35.24 1.48 -0.63
N GLN A 126 34.65 0.29 -0.55
CA GLN A 126 35.35 -0.88 -0.04
C GLN A 126 35.15 -2.01 -1.05
N HIS A 127 36.27 -2.47 -1.60
CA HIS A 127 36.36 -3.67 -2.42
C HIS A 127 35.82 -4.87 -1.63
N LYS A 128 34.52 -5.13 -1.74
CA LYS A 128 33.89 -6.38 -1.35
C LYS A 128 33.06 -6.84 -2.54
N ALA A 129 33.39 -8.02 -3.05
CA ALA A 129 32.64 -8.66 -4.11
C ALA A 129 31.19 -8.86 -3.64
N VAL A 130 30.28 -8.12 -4.24
CA VAL A 130 28.83 -8.30 -4.07
C VAL A 130 28.43 -9.50 -4.93
N PRO A 131 27.66 -10.47 -4.40
CA PRO A 131 27.15 -11.59 -5.19
C PRO A 131 26.29 -11.07 -6.35
N THR A 132 26.41 -11.70 -7.51
CA THR A 132 25.70 -11.34 -8.76
C THR A 132 24.17 -11.28 -8.65
N SER A 133 23.59 -11.76 -7.56
CA SER A 133 22.15 -11.71 -7.26
C SER A 133 21.68 -10.38 -6.66
N GLN A 134 22.57 -9.42 -6.39
CA GLN A 134 22.26 -8.13 -5.73
C GLN A 134 22.64 -6.89 -6.57
N LEU A 135 23.09 -7.09 -7.81
CA LEU A 135 23.20 -6.00 -8.77
C LEU A 135 21.79 -5.65 -9.25
N PRO A 136 21.38 -4.37 -9.31
CA PRO A 136 20.28 -4.00 -10.20
C PRO A 136 20.69 -4.56 -11.57
N LEU A 137 19.86 -5.43 -12.16
CA LEU A 137 20.04 -5.70 -13.58
C LEU A 137 20.02 -4.32 -14.26
N ALA A 138 21.01 -4.02 -15.10
CA ALA A 138 21.30 -2.67 -15.60
C ALA A 138 20.09 -1.93 -16.23
N ASP A 139 19.01 -2.66 -16.50
CA ASP A 139 17.79 -2.20 -17.15
C ASP A 139 16.58 -2.18 -16.20
N GLN A 140 16.74 -2.36 -14.89
CA GLN A 140 15.64 -2.39 -13.92
C GLN A 140 15.79 -1.34 -12.82
N VAL A 141 14.69 -0.67 -12.50
CA VAL A 141 14.60 0.40 -11.50
C VAL A 141 13.30 0.29 -10.72
N ARG A 142 13.29 0.60 -9.43
CA ARG A 142 12.04 0.66 -8.67
C ARG A 142 11.32 1.98 -8.91
N LEU A 143 9.99 1.97 -8.88
CA LEU A 143 9.21 3.19 -9.05
C LEU A 143 9.61 4.29 -8.04
N LYS A 144 9.81 3.95 -6.76
CA LYS A 144 10.27 4.89 -5.73
C LYS A 144 11.62 5.56 -6.04
N GLU A 145 12.51 4.86 -6.74
CA GLU A 145 13.82 5.39 -7.15
C GLU A 145 13.65 6.39 -8.29
N LEU A 146 12.72 6.14 -9.22
CA LEU A 146 12.37 7.08 -10.28
C LEU A 146 11.70 8.35 -9.74
N LEU A 147 10.81 8.23 -8.76
CA LEU A 147 10.08 9.39 -8.25
C LEU A 147 10.92 10.32 -7.37
N ASN A 148 12.15 9.90 -7.00
CA ASN A 148 13.05 10.64 -6.11
C ASN A 148 12.35 11.16 -4.83
N ASN A 149 11.36 10.42 -4.35
CA ASN A 149 10.57 10.77 -3.18
C ASN A 149 10.41 9.54 -2.26
N PRO A 150 11.20 9.45 -1.17
CA PRO A 150 11.18 8.30 -0.28
C PRO A 150 9.99 8.28 0.69
N ASP A 151 9.27 9.39 0.86
CA ASP A 151 8.30 9.58 1.95
C ASP A 151 6.84 9.56 1.46
N ASN A 152 6.48 8.60 0.60
CA ASN A 152 5.08 8.41 0.26
C ASN A 152 4.34 7.73 1.44
N PRO A 153 3.14 8.20 1.81
CA PRO A 153 2.39 7.59 2.90
C PRO A 153 2.08 6.12 2.60
N ALA A 154 2.05 5.29 3.64
CA ALA A 154 1.69 3.88 3.52
C ALA A 154 0.30 3.73 2.87
N GLY A 155 0.17 2.81 1.91
CA GLY A 155 -1.08 2.60 1.17
C GLY A 155 -1.28 3.52 -0.04
N THR A 156 -0.25 4.30 -0.43
CA THR A 156 -0.25 5.01 -1.71
C THR A 156 -0.18 4.03 -2.87
N LEU A 157 -1.08 4.20 -3.84
CA LEU A 157 -1.11 3.47 -5.10
C LEU A 157 -0.73 4.39 -6.24
N PHE A 158 -0.08 3.84 -7.25
CA PHE A 158 0.38 4.58 -8.43
C PHE A 158 -0.24 3.96 -9.65
N TYR A 159 -1.00 4.72 -10.42
CA TYR A 159 -1.33 4.32 -11.78
C TYR A 159 -0.16 4.68 -12.69
N ILE A 160 0.38 3.68 -13.39
CA ILE A 160 1.49 3.86 -14.33
C ILE A 160 1.02 3.57 -15.76
N HIS A 161 1.40 4.44 -16.69
CA HIS A 161 1.05 4.33 -18.10
C HIS A 161 2.20 4.69 -19.02
N GLY A 162 2.59 3.78 -19.91
CA GLY A 162 3.56 4.05 -20.97
C GLY A 162 2.87 4.79 -22.12
N VAL A 163 3.34 6.00 -22.44
CA VAL A 163 2.70 6.84 -23.46
C VAL A 163 2.86 6.21 -24.84
N SER A 164 1.77 6.12 -25.58
CA SER A 164 1.66 5.54 -26.91
C SER A 164 0.96 6.49 -27.89
N ASP A 165 1.00 6.18 -29.18
CA ASP A 165 0.30 6.97 -30.21
C ASP A 165 -1.23 6.94 -30.08
N ALA A 166 -1.77 6.04 -29.24
CA ALA A 166 -3.19 5.98 -28.93
C ALA A 166 -3.63 7.08 -27.95
N ASP A 167 -2.71 7.68 -27.20
CA ASP A 167 -2.99 8.61 -26.09
C ASP A 167 -3.25 10.06 -26.57
N LYS A 168 -4.13 10.20 -27.55
CA LYS A 168 -4.45 11.47 -28.22
C LYS A 168 -5.18 12.47 -27.33
N GLN A 169 -5.80 12.00 -26.27
CA GLN A 169 -6.51 12.83 -25.28
C GLN A 169 -5.59 13.35 -24.17
N GLY A 170 -4.28 13.07 -24.25
CA GLY A 170 -3.29 13.54 -23.28
C GLY A 170 -3.46 12.90 -21.91
N LEU A 171 -2.93 13.57 -20.89
CA LEU A 171 -2.99 13.10 -19.49
C LEU A 171 -4.41 12.82 -19.02
N TRP A 172 -5.36 13.69 -19.39
CA TRP A 172 -6.76 13.55 -18.99
C TRP A 172 -7.34 12.19 -19.42
N GLY A 173 -7.23 11.86 -20.71
CA GLY A 173 -7.73 10.59 -21.24
C GLY A 173 -6.96 9.38 -20.71
N ILE A 174 -5.66 9.50 -20.48
CA ILE A 174 -4.83 8.44 -19.87
C ILE A 174 -5.34 8.12 -18.46
N ILE A 175 -5.54 9.14 -17.62
CA ILE A 175 -6.00 8.97 -16.24
C ILE A 175 -7.43 8.43 -16.21
N GLN A 176 -8.30 8.99 -17.06
CA GLN A 176 -9.70 8.58 -17.17
C GLN A 176 -9.83 7.11 -17.58
N SER A 177 -9.23 6.73 -18.71
CA SER A 177 -9.26 5.35 -19.19
C SER A 177 -8.64 4.39 -18.17
N GLY A 178 -7.54 4.79 -17.52
CA GLY A 178 -6.93 4.03 -16.45
C GLY A 178 -7.88 3.74 -15.29
N LEU A 179 -8.62 4.74 -14.83
CA LEU A 179 -9.63 4.57 -13.79
C LEU A 179 -10.78 3.67 -14.26
N ILE A 180 -11.37 3.95 -15.43
CA ILE A 180 -12.48 3.16 -15.99
C ILE A 180 -12.09 1.69 -16.11
N ASP A 181 -10.96 1.40 -16.76
CA ASP A 181 -10.50 0.03 -16.98
C ASP A 181 -10.18 -0.69 -15.67
N THR A 182 -9.60 0.03 -14.70
CA THR A 182 -9.26 -0.54 -13.39
C THR A 182 -10.50 -0.89 -12.60
N PHE A 183 -11.49 0.00 -12.51
CA PHE A 183 -12.73 -0.28 -11.80
C PHE A 183 -13.57 -1.35 -12.49
N ALA A 184 -13.57 -1.40 -13.82
CA ALA A 184 -14.21 -2.45 -14.59
C ALA A 184 -13.57 -3.84 -14.35
N LYS A 185 -12.24 -3.91 -14.23
CA LYS A 185 -11.51 -5.14 -13.86
C LYS A 185 -11.66 -5.49 -12.37
N GLY A 186 -11.98 -4.50 -11.55
CA GLY A 186 -12.08 -4.59 -10.09
C GLY A 186 -10.76 -4.27 -9.42
N ILE A 187 -10.82 -3.48 -8.34
CA ILE A 187 -9.69 -3.09 -7.50
C ILE A 187 -9.78 -3.68 -6.08
N GLN A 188 -8.68 -4.16 -5.52
CA GLN A 188 -8.62 -4.77 -4.19
C GLN A 188 -8.20 -3.69 -3.20
N LEU A 189 -9.12 -3.18 -2.38
CA LEU A 189 -8.90 -2.14 -1.34
C LEU A 189 -9.37 -2.63 0.06
N LYS A 190 -8.57 -2.42 1.12
CA LYS A 190 -8.78 -2.88 2.52
C LYS A 190 -9.33 -4.32 2.63
N ALA A 191 -8.74 -5.27 1.88
CA ALA A 191 -9.19 -6.66 1.78
C ALA A 191 -10.58 -6.91 1.13
N GLN A 192 -11.15 -5.91 0.47
CA GLN A 192 -12.35 -6.03 -0.36
C GLN A 192 -12.02 -5.82 -1.85
N LEU A 193 -12.52 -6.69 -2.72
CA LEU A 193 -12.55 -6.44 -4.15
C LEU A 193 -13.74 -5.53 -4.43
N ILE A 194 -13.47 -4.31 -4.91
CA ILE A 194 -14.47 -3.32 -5.30
C ILE A 194 -14.42 -3.16 -6.82
N SER A 195 -15.57 -3.07 -7.47
CA SER A 195 -15.66 -2.89 -8.92
C SER A 195 -16.88 -2.02 -9.19
N ALA A 196 -16.75 -1.11 -10.15
CA ALA A 196 -17.82 -0.22 -10.56
C ALA A 196 -17.74 -0.02 -12.07
N ASP A 197 -18.91 0.19 -12.69
CA ASP A 197 -18.98 0.65 -14.07
C ASP A 197 -18.92 2.18 -14.06
N ILE A 198 -17.85 2.73 -14.62
CA ILE A 198 -17.67 4.19 -14.72
C ILE A 198 -18.00 4.57 -16.16
N PRO A 199 -19.09 5.34 -16.41
CA PRO A 199 -19.44 5.79 -17.76
C PRO A 199 -18.30 6.58 -18.41
N GLN A 200 -18.16 6.48 -19.74
CA GLN A 200 -17.14 7.26 -20.46
C GLN A 200 -17.36 8.75 -20.29
N GLU A 201 -18.60 9.21 -20.37
CA GLU A 201 -19.02 10.60 -20.15
C GLU A 201 -19.03 11.06 -18.67
N ALA A 202 -18.52 10.26 -17.73
CA ALA A 202 -18.54 10.60 -16.31
C ALA A 202 -17.70 11.84 -15.93
N ASP A 203 -16.77 12.24 -16.79
CA ASP A 203 -15.95 13.44 -16.65
C ASP A 203 -16.57 14.70 -17.29
N GLU A 204 -17.69 14.56 -18.01
CA GLU A 204 -18.34 15.68 -18.67
C GLU A 204 -18.89 16.71 -17.68
N ARG A 205 -19.00 17.97 -18.12
CA ARG A 205 -19.61 19.02 -17.30
C ARG A 205 -21.08 18.74 -17.08
N LEU A 206 -21.54 19.00 -15.87
CA LEU A 206 -22.95 18.90 -15.51
C LEU A 206 -23.78 19.98 -16.25
N PRO A 207 -25.12 19.81 -16.34
CA PRO A 207 -25.98 20.76 -17.07
C PRO A 207 -25.91 22.21 -16.55
N ASN A 208 -25.56 22.39 -15.28
CA ASN A 208 -25.31 23.69 -14.64
C ASN A 208 -23.90 24.25 -14.93
N SER A 209 -23.16 23.64 -15.86
CA SER A 209 -21.78 23.96 -16.23
C SER A 209 -20.74 23.76 -15.11
N THR A 210 -21.08 23.10 -14.01
CA THR A 210 -20.09 22.73 -12.99
C THR A 210 -19.35 21.46 -13.41
N SER A 211 -18.09 21.31 -12.97
CA SER A 211 -17.35 20.07 -13.18
C SER A 211 -18.08 18.89 -12.55
N SER A 212 -18.06 17.74 -13.22
CA SER A 212 -18.48 16.48 -12.63
C SER A 212 -17.55 16.08 -11.49
N PHE A 213 -18.01 15.11 -10.70
CA PHE A 213 -17.20 14.49 -9.65
C PHE A 213 -15.88 13.95 -10.22
N LEU A 214 -15.94 13.10 -11.26
CA LEU A 214 -14.74 12.56 -11.90
C LEU A 214 -13.92 13.67 -12.56
N GLY A 215 -14.55 14.62 -13.26
CA GLY A 215 -13.84 15.74 -13.87
C GLY A 215 -13.05 16.58 -12.86
N SER A 216 -13.56 16.77 -11.64
CA SER A 216 -12.82 17.47 -10.58
C SER A 216 -11.59 16.69 -10.09
N ILE A 217 -11.70 15.36 -10.01
CA ILE A 217 -10.58 14.49 -9.65
C ILE A 217 -9.52 14.52 -10.77
N LEU A 218 -9.94 14.37 -12.03
CA LEU A 218 -9.04 14.38 -13.18
C LEU A 218 -8.27 15.71 -13.28
N ASP A 219 -8.94 16.85 -13.08
CA ASP A 219 -8.29 18.17 -13.07
C ASP A 219 -7.16 18.26 -12.02
N GLN A 220 -7.38 17.70 -10.82
CA GLN A 220 -6.34 17.66 -9.80
C GLN A 220 -5.23 16.67 -10.19
N LYS A 221 -5.58 15.48 -10.68
CA LYS A 221 -4.61 14.45 -11.04
C LYS A 221 -3.67 14.89 -12.15
N VAL A 222 -4.17 15.57 -13.17
CA VAL A 222 -3.34 16.11 -14.25
C VAL A 222 -2.23 17.02 -13.71
N LYS A 223 -2.54 17.88 -12.73
CA LYS A 223 -1.59 18.85 -12.15
C LYS A 223 -0.51 18.18 -11.30
N ASP A 224 -0.87 17.09 -10.62
CA ASP A 224 0.03 16.38 -9.71
C ASP A 224 0.70 15.16 -10.35
N THR A 225 0.54 14.99 -11.67
CA THR A 225 1.10 13.86 -12.42
C THR A 225 2.60 14.03 -12.65
N TYR A 226 3.35 12.95 -12.44
CA TYR A 226 4.75 12.85 -12.80
C TYR A 226 4.88 12.28 -14.20
N VAL A 227 5.84 12.79 -14.97
CA VAL A 227 6.16 12.27 -16.29
C VAL A 227 7.65 12.02 -16.39
N TYR A 228 8.01 10.75 -16.53
CA TYR A 228 9.39 10.33 -16.66
C TYR A 228 9.71 10.04 -18.12
N ASN A 229 10.54 10.87 -18.72
CA ASN A 229 11.10 10.64 -20.04
C ASN A 229 12.33 9.73 -19.91
N TYR A 230 12.15 8.44 -20.20
CA TYR A 230 13.20 7.44 -20.02
C TYR A 230 14.27 7.47 -21.11
N HIS A 231 14.04 8.19 -22.22
CA HIS A 231 15.09 8.46 -23.21
C HIS A 231 16.06 9.55 -22.76
N LYS A 232 15.55 10.56 -22.06
CA LYS A 232 16.35 11.70 -21.57
C LYS A 232 16.82 11.54 -20.13
N GLY A 233 16.26 10.57 -19.39
CA GLY A 233 16.51 10.40 -17.97
C GLY A 233 15.96 11.55 -17.12
N ILE A 234 14.84 12.14 -17.55
CA ILE A 234 14.28 13.36 -16.97
C ILE A 234 12.91 13.09 -16.37
N LEU A 235 12.69 13.50 -15.12
CA LEU A 235 11.40 13.50 -14.43
C LEU A 235 10.81 14.91 -14.40
N GLY A 236 9.67 15.08 -15.05
CA GLY A 236 8.84 16.28 -14.99
C GLY A 236 7.64 16.13 -14.05
N GLN A 237 7.06 17.25 -13.65
CA GLN A 237 5.74 17.37 -13.03
C GLN A 237 4.90 18.37 -13.81
N ASN A 238 3.59 18.14 -13.88
CA ASN A 238 2.63 19.01 -14.57
C ASN A 238 3.03 19.35 -16.02
N PRO A 239 3.28 18.37 -16.90
CA PRO A 239 3.63 18.70 -18.27
C PRO A 239 2.39 19.08 -19.07
N ASN A 240 2.52 20.15 -19.86
CA ASN A 240 1.49 20.56 -20.82
C ASN A 240 1.47 19.67 -22.08
N LEU A 241 2.50 18.85 -22.30
CA LEU A 241 2.67 18.01 -23.48
C LEU A 241 3.26 16.66 -23.09
N ILE A 242 2.75 15.59 -23.68
CA ILE A 242 3.29 14.24 -23.58
C ILE A 242 3.84 13.79 -24.93
N THR A 243 4.85 12.93 -24.90
CA THR A 243 5.54 12.40 -26.08
C THR A 243 5.43 10.88 -26.12
N PRO A 244 4.70 10.32 -27.11
CA PRO A 244 4.60 8.88 -27.31
C PRO A 244 5.94 8.16 -27.45
N GLY A 245 5.98 6.92 -26.94
CA GLY A 245 7.10 5.98 -27.11
C GLY A 245 8.34 6.27 -26.26
N GLN A 246 8.32 7.32 -25.43
CA GLN A 246 9.50 7.71 -24.64
C GLN A 246 9.18 8.16 -23.20
N GLU A 247 7.91 8.18 -22.81
CA GLU A 247 7.46 8.70 -21.53
C GLU A 247 6.64 7.68 -20.73
N LEU A 248 6.84 7.69 -19.42
CA LEU A 248 6.03 7.03 -18.42
C LEU A 248 5.25 8.08 -17.64
N ILE A 249 3.93 7.94 -17.62
CA ILE A 249 3.05 8.72 -16.75
C ILE A 249 2.91 7.98 -15.42
N VAL A 250 3.07 8.71 -14.31
CA VAL A 250 2.86 8.18 -12.97
C VAL A 250 1.90 9.09 -12.21
N VAL A 251 0.76 8.52 -11.83
CA VAL A 251 -0.35 9.24 -11.19
C VAL A 251 -0.56 8.67 -9.80
N THR A 252 -0.47 9.53 -8.79
CA THR A 252 -0.57 9.13 -7.39
C THR A 252 -2.04 9.10 -6.95
N PHE A 253 -2.46 8.00 -6.33
CA PHE A 253 -3.77 7.82 -5.73
C PHE A 253 -3.64 7.44 -4.25
N SER A 254 -4.47 8.07 -3.42
CA SER A 254 -4.67 7.56 -2.06
C SER A 254 -5.71 6.45 -2.09
N GLN A 255 -5.63 5.54 -1.12
CA GLN A 255 -6.63 4.50 -1.00
C GLN A 255 -8.04 5.05 -0.73
N ASP A 256 -8.15 6.08 0.12
CA ASP A 256 -9.45 6.66 0.45
C ASP A 256 -10.09 7.35 -0.76
N GLU A 257 -9.30 7.99 -1.60
CA GLU A 257 -9.77 8.57 -2.86
C GLU A 257 -10.32 7.52 -3.83
N LEU A 258 -9.67 6.36 -3.95
CA LEU A 258 -10.21 5.27 -4.79
C LEU A 258 -11.51 4.69 -4.21
N ILE A 259 -11.66 4.69 -2.88
CA ILE A 259 -12.92 4.31 -2.21
C ILE A 259 -14.00 5.35 -2.48
N ASP A 260 -13.67 6.63 -2.46
CA ASP A 260 -14.62 7.71 -2.75
C ASP A 260 -15.12 7.64 -4.20
N ILE A 261 -14.21 7.36 -5.15
CA ILE A 261 -14.58 7.12 -6.56
C ILE A 261 -15.53 5.94 -6.67
N TYR A 262 -15.19 4.80 -6.05
CA TYR A 262 -16.06 3.63 -6.05
C TYR A 262 -17.45 3.93 -5.46
N ASN A 263 -17.51 4.56 -4.30
CA ASN A 263 -18.78 4.86 -3.62
C ASN A 263 -19.66 5.77 -4.48
N HIS A 264 -19.07 6.71 -5.22
CA HIS A 264 -19.80 7.59 -6.11
C HIS A 264 -20.47 6.86 -7.27
N PHE A 265 -19.80 5.87 -7.87
CA PHE A 265 -20.31 5.14 -9.04
C PHE A 265 -21.07 3.87 -8.69
N ALA A 266 -20.81 3.24 -7.55
CA ALA A 266 -21.53 2.05 -7.09
C ALA A 266 -22.97 2.36 -6.61
N GLN A 267 -23.30 3.64 -6.38
CA GLN A 267 -24.62 4.08 -5.91
C GLN A 267 -25.53 4.62 -7.03
N GLN A 268 -25.06 4.61 -8.29
CA GLN A 268 -25.84 5.03 -9.47
C GLN A 268 -26.58 3.85 -10.08
#